data_AF-Q9Z0I7-F1
#
_entry.id   AF-Q9Z0I7-F1
#
_cell.length_a   1.000
_cell.length_b   1.000
_cell.length_c   1.000
_cell.angle_alpha   90.00
_cell.angle_beta   90.00
_cell.angle_gamma   90.00
#
_symmetry.space_group_name_H-M   'P 1'
#
loop_
_entity.id
_entity.type
_entity.pdbx_description
1 polymer ?
#
loop_
_entity_poly.entity_id
_entity_poly.type
_entity_poly.pdbx_seq_one_letter_code
_entity_poly.pdbx_strand_id
1 'polypeptide(L)'
;MNITDEGTPVLILNAGGITLGTESRKTMENHDRVEENRNITKALCALINSGEGKVKAHIKNPDYILSKHGIGEDLETSFKNILPSRPLDFKQYQSYFFICVEKSQSPDVSVGKPATIATNLYMRNGASSVEMNLDAAQKFLDNIKVAGGRSPSARPSDRPGDDTQEEGHIQELAAAFFKQSKLTKKENFLFSESKNVEYKSFETKKLLQRVKEILPRTVSAFANTDGGYLFIGLDEKKQEIVGFEAKNCQPKCLESEIEKCIQQLPVTHFCEEREKIKYKCKFIEVHDSGVVCKYVCALRVERFCCAVFAAEPESWHMKDGGVKRFTIEEWIKLLMS
;
A
#
# COMPACT_ATOMS: atom_id res chain seq x y z
N MET A 1 3.67 18.40 14.34
CA MET A 1 2.42 19.15 14.61
C MET A 1 2.49 19.62 16.04
N ASN A 2 2.20 20.90 16.26
CA ASN A 2 2.19 21.49 17.61
C ASN A 2 0.75 21.52 18.11
N ILE A 3 0.56 21.25 19.40
CA ILE A 3 -0.72 21.44 20.10
C ILE A 3 -0.79 22.91 20.55
N THR A 4 -1.93 23.56 20.35
CA THR A 4 -2.24 24.87 20.93
C THR A 4 -3.37 24.73 21.94
N ASP A 5 -3.13 25.15 23.18
CA ASP A 5 -4.14 25.20 24.25
C ASP A 5 -4.83 26.57 24.21
N GLU A 6 -6.03 26.63 23.63
CA GLU A 6 -6.88 27.83 23.63
C GLU A 6 -8.04 27.64 24.63
N GLY A 7 -7.75 27.71 25.93
CA GLY A 7 -8.70 28.09 27.01
C GLY A 7 -9.93 27.19 27.26
N THR A 8 -10.09 26.12 26.50
CA THR A 8 -11.05 25.02 26.70
C THR A 8 -10.29 23.75 26.32
N PRO A 9 -10.46 22.60 27.00
CA PRO A 9 -9.61 21.43 26.81
C PRO A 9 -9.95 20.64 25.54
N VAL A 10 -10.22 21.35 24.44
CA VAL A 10 -10.43 20.79 23.11
C VAL A 10 -9.05 20.63 22.48
N LEU A 11 -8.67 19.39 22.17
CA LEU A 11 -7.44 19.13 21.45
C LEU A 11 -7.47 19.83 20.08
N ILE A 12 -6.45 20.66 19.78
CA ILE A 12 -6.30 21.32 18.48
C ILE A 12 -5.03 20.81 17.79
N LEU A 13 -5.18 20.23 16.59
CA LEU A 13 -4.08 19.81 15.73
C LEU A 13 -3.93 20.75 14.53
N ASN A 14 -2.75 21.38 14.43
CA ASN A 14 -2.44 22.26 13.30
C ASN A 14 -2.00 21.44 12.07
N ALA A 15 -2.72 21.58 10.95
CA ALA A 15 -2.42 20.93 9.66
C ALA A 15 -1.55 21.77 8.72
N GLY A 16 -1.13 22.97 9.14
CA GLY A 16 -0.35 23.89 8.31
C GLY A 16 -1.23 24.68 7.34
N GLY A 17 -0.62 25.15 6.25
CA GLY A 17 -1.34 25.88 5.20
C GLY A 17 -2.07 24.94 4.25
N ILE A 18 -3.30 25.30 3.86
CA ILE A 18 -4.14 24.54 2.95
C ILE A 18 -4.79 25.44 1.89
N THR A 19 -4.83 24.95 0.65
CA THR A 19 -5.61 25.53 -0.44
C THR A 19 -6.96 24.81 -0.50
N LEU A 20 -8.06 25.56 -0.45
CA LEU A 20 -9.42 25.00 -0.41
C LEU A 20 -10.23 25.43 -1.63
N GLY A 21 -11.25 24.63 -1.95
CA GLY A 21 -12.22 24.89 -3.00
C GLY A 21 -12.01 24.01 -4.22
N THR A 22 -13.10 23.49 -4.77
CA THR A 22 -13.08 22.47 -5.84
C THR A 22 -12.24 22.89 -7.04
N GLU A 23 -12.41 24.11 -7.53
CA GLU A 23 -11.67 24.60 -8.70
C GLU A 23 -10.21 24.93 -8.37
N SER A 24 -9.94 25.55 -7.21
CA SER A 24 -8.56 25.84 -6.77
C SER A 24 -7.75 24.56 -6.55
N ARG A 25 -8.37 23.50 -6.00
CA ARG A 25 -7.74 22.19 -5.83
C ARG A 25 -7.47 21.49 -7.17
N LYS A 26 -8.37 21.65 -8.17
CA LYS A 26 -8.19 21.05 -9.50
C LYS A 26 -7.03 21.67 -10.27
N THR A 27 -6.83 22.99 -10.15
CA THR A 27 -5.76 23.73 -10.86
C THR A 27 -4.42 23.74 -10.12
N MET A 28 -4.38 23.20 -8.90
CA MET A 28 -3.18 23.09 -8.09
C MET A 28 -2.17 22.09 -8.66
N GLU A 29 -0.87 22.39 -8.51
CA GLU A 29 0.21 21.45 -8.79
C GLU A 29 0.01 20.15 -8.00
N ASN A 30 0.16 19.01 -8.67
CA ASN A 30 -0.20 17.71 -8.10
C ASN A 30 0.64 17.37 -6.84
N HIS A 31 1.90 17.79 -6.81
CA HIS A 31 2.78 17.60 -5.64
C HIS A 31 2.18 18.26 -4.40
N ASP A 32 1.91 19.57 -4.49
CA ASP A 32 1.41 20.36 -3.36
C ASP A 32 0.00 19.91 -2.96
N ARG A 33 -0.82 19.56 -3.95
CA ARG A 33 -2.16 19.01 -3.74
C ARG A 33 -2.14 17.75 -2.88
N VAL A 34 -1.24 16.82 -3.19
CA VAL A 34 -1.06 15.56 -2.46
C VAL A 34 -0.45 15.80 -1.09
N GLU A 35 0.52 16.71 -0.97
CA GLU A 35 1.16 17.05 0.30
C GLU A 35 0.17 17.68 1.29
N GLU A 36 -0.61 18.67 0.85
CA GLU A 36 -1.63 19.32 1.68
C GLU A 36 -2.69 18.33 2.15
N ASN A 37 -3.19 17.48 1.24
CA ASN A 37 -4.15 16.43 1.57
C ASN A 37 -3.56 15.49 2.63
N ARG A 38 -2.33 15.01 2.43
CA ARG A 38 -1.66 14.13 3.40
C ARG A 38 -1.54 14.76 4.78
N ASN A 39 -1.17 16.03 4.85
CA ASN A 39 -1.01 16.75 6.13
C ASN A 39 -2.33 16.86 6.91
N ILE A 40 -3.42 17.26 6.24
CA ILE A 40 -4.72 17.41 6.90
C ILE A 40 -5.36 16.05 7.23
N THR A 41 -5.25 15.07 6.34
CA THR A 41 -5.76 13.69 6.51
C THR A 41 -5.03 12.98 7.65
N LYS A 42 -3.72 13.20 7.83
CA LYS A 42 -2.97 12.73 9.00
C LYS A 42 -3.45 13.36 10.31
N ALA A 43 -3.69 14.67 10.34
CA ALA A 43 -4.20 15.37 11.52
C ALA A 43 -5.57 14.82 11.91
N LEU A 44 -6.45 14.68 10.92
CA LEU A 44 -7.80 14.17 11.10
C LEU A 44 -7.80 12.74 11.61
N CYS A 45 -6.99 11.85 11.01
CA CYS A 45 -6.82 10.47 11.46
C CYS A 45 -6.39 10.39 12.93
N ALA A 46 -5.36 11.17 13.31
CA ALA A 46 -4.89 11.22 14.71
C ALA A 46 -5.97 11.69 15.69
N LEU A 47 -6.74 12.68 15.28
CA LEU A 47 -7.82 13.25 16.08
C LEU A 47 -8.98 12.28 16.28
N ILE A 48 -9.42 11.61 15.21
CA ILE A 48 -10.51 10.62 15.26
C ILE A 48 -10.15 9.48 16.22
N ASN A 49 -8.92 8.96 16.12
CA ASN A 49 -8.43 7.91 17.01
C ASN A 49 -8.26 8.36 18.48
N SER A 50 -8.33 9.67 18.73
CA SER A 50 -8.29 10.25 20.08
C SER A 50 -9.68 10.59 20.63
N GLY A 51 -10.72 10.45 19.81
CA GLY A 51 -12.12 10.57 20.21
C GLY A 51 -12.77 11.93 19.95
N GLU A 52 -12.07 13.05 20.14
CA GLU A 52 -12.62 14.40 19.94
C GLU A 52 -11.54 15.48 19.68
N GLY A 53 -11.97 16.60 19.08
CA GLY A 53 -11.20 17.84 19.01
C GLY A 53 -11.34 18.57 17.68
N LYS A 54 -10.34 19.36 17.29
CA LYS A 54 -10.35 20.17 16.05
C LYS A 54 -9.05 20.06 15.27
N VAL A 55 -9.15 19.90 13.96
CA VAL A 55 -8.04 20.20 13.04
C VAL A 55 -8.12 21.67 12.67
N LYS A 56 -7.00 22.40 12.75
CA LYS A 56 -6.87 23.83 12.36
C LYS A 56 -5.91 23.94 11.19
N ALA A 57 -6.33 24.58 10.10
CA ALA A 57 -5.51 24.80 8.92
C ALA A 57 -5.58 26.27 8.47
N HIS A 58 -4.46 26.83 8.03
CA HIS A 58 -4.39 28.21 7.52
C HIS A 58 -4.75 28.24 6.03
N ILE A 59 -5.76 29.00 5.66
CA ILE A 59 -6.25 29.12 4.29
C ILE A 59 -5.23 29.91 3.46
N LYS A 60 -4.69 29.30 2.39
CA LYS A 60 -3.68 29.92 1.51
C LYS A 60 -4.30 30.83 0.45
N ASN A 61 -5.50 30.52 -0.04
CA ASN A 61 -6.16 31.29 -1.08
C ASN A 61 -7.16 32.31 -0.47
N PRO A 62 -6.87 33.62 -0.54
CA PRO A 62 -7.58 34.64 0.24
C PRO A 62 -9.06 34.82 -0.16
N ASP A 63 -9.42 34.59 -1.42
CA ASP A 63 -10.80 34.72 -1.91
C ASP A 63 -11.69 33.52 -1.54
N TYR A 64 -11.18 32.59 -0.74
CA TYR A 64 -11.90 31.38 -0.38
C TYR A 64 -13.13 31.64 0.51
N ILE A 65 -14.27 31.08 0.11
CA ILE A 65 -15.51 31.07 0.88
C ILE A 65 -16.07 29.65 0.87
N LEU A 66 -16.13 29.00 2.04
CA LEU A 66 -16.53 27.60 2.21
C LEU A 66 -17.89 27.29 1.57
N SER A 67 -18.91 28.12 1.82
CA SER A 67 -20.26 27.92 1.30
C SER A 67 -20.37 28.05 -0.22
N LYS A 68 -19.41 28.73 -0.86
CA LYS A 68 -19.41 28.97 -2.31
C LYS A 68 -18.51 27.99 -3.06
N HIS A 69 -17.34 27.68 -2.50
CA HIS A 69 -16.28 26.97 -3.21
C HIS A 69 -16.14 25.50 -2.82
N GLY A 70 -16.80 25.04 -1.75
CA GLY A 70 -16.59 23.69 -1.19
C GLY A 70 -15.20 23.54 -0.58
N ILE A 71 -14.77 22.32 -0.24
CA ILE A 71 -13.41 22.10 0.28
C ILE A 71 -12.47 21.54 -0.80
N GLY A 72 -13.01 20.76 -1.74
CA GLY A 72 -12.23 20.05 -2.75
C GLY A 72 -12.59 18.57 -2.79
N GLU A 73 -12.89 18.06 -3.99
CA GLU A 73 -13.33 16.68 -4.21
C GLU A 73 -12.33 15.63 -3.68
N ASP A 74 -11.02 15.89 -3.80
CA ASP A 74 -10.00 14.95 -3.36
C ASP A 74 -9.86 14.92 -1.82
N LEU A 75 -10.10 16.05 -1.14
CA LEU A 75 -10.20 16.13 0.32
C LEU A 75 -11.47 15.43 0.81
N GLU A 76 -12.63 15.71 0.19
CA GLU A 76 -13.90 15.04 0.50
C GLU A 76 -13.77 13.52 0.40
N THR A 77 -13.17 13.04 -0.70
CA THR A 77 -12.90 11.62 -0.92
C THR A 77 -12.00 11.06 0.18
N SER A 78 -10.93 11.76 0.52
CA SER A 78 -9.98 11.30 1.55
C SER A 78 -10.61 11.25 2.93
N PHE A 79 -11.40 12.26 3.30
CA PHE A 79 -12.08 12.32 4.60
C PHE A 79 -13.15 11.24 4.73
N LYS A 80 -13.91 11.00 3.66
CA LYS A 80 -14.90 9.92 3.61
C LYS A 80 -14.26 8.53 3.76
N ASN A 81 -13.07 8.33 3.21
CA ASN A 81 -12.36 7.05 3.33
C ASN A 81 -11.86 6.78 4.76
N ILE A 82 -11.43 7.81 5.49
CA ILE A 82 -11.00 7.67 6.89
C ILE A 82 -12.20 7.45 7.82
N LEU A 83 -13.31 8.15 7.55
CA LEU A 83 -14.47 8.22 8.43
C LEU A 83 -15.79 8.02 7.68
N PRO A 84 -16.06 6.81 7.16
CA PRO A 84 -17.21 6.56 6.30
C PRO A 84 -18.56 6.73 7.02
N SER A 85 -18.59 6.62 8.35
CA SER A 85 -19.81 6.53 9.15
C SER A 85 -20.14 7.76 10.00
N ARG A 86 -19.32 8.81 10.01
CA ARG A 86 -19.59 10.02 10.81
C ARG A 86 -19.53 11.29 9.96
N PRO A 87 -20.51 12.19 10.07
CA PRO A 87 -20.41 13.50 9.45
C PRO A 87 -19.27 14.30 10.10
N LEU A 88 -18.53 15.04 9.27
CA LEU A 88 -17.55 16.02 9.72
C LEU A 88 -18.17 17.41 9.63
N ASP A 89 -17.97 18.22 10.67
CA ASP A 89 -18.37 19.61 10.66
C ASP A 89 -17.20 20.50 10.23
N PHE A 90 -17.44 21.36 9.25
CA PHE A 90 -16.44 22.23 8.65
C PHE A 90 -16.76 23.68 8.99
N LYS A 91 -15.79 24.40 9.57
CA LYS A 91 -15.94 25.82 9.91
C LYS A 91 -14.86 26.65 9.26
N GLN A 92 -15.25 27.80 8.73
CA GLN A 92 -14.34 28.85 8.31
C GLN A 92 -14.43 30.00 9.30
N TYR A 93 -13.29 30.45 9.82
CA TYR A 93 -13.20 31.66 10.65
C TYR A 93 -11.95 32.43 10.28
N GLN A 94 -12.11 33.67 9.83
CA GLN A 94 -11.02 34.50 9.31
C GLN A 94 -10.20 33.72 8.25
N SER A 95 -8.87 33.68 8.40
CA SER A 95 -7.95 32.93 7.53
C SER A 95 -7.79 31.46 7.91
N TYR A 96 -8.68 30.89 8.73
CA TYR A 96 -8.57 29.52 9.20
C TYR A 96 -9.76 28.66 8.80
N PHE A 97 -9.44 27.42 8.45
CA PHE A 97 -10.38 26.34 8.22
C PHE A 97 -10.25 25.32 9.36
N PHE A 98 -11.39 24.83 9.82
CA PHE A 98 -11.48 23.88 10.92
C PHE A 98 -12.29 22.66 10.52
N ILE A 99 -11.79 21.48 10.90
CA ILE A 99 -12.56 20.24 10.90
C ILE A 99 -12.83 19.89 12.37
N CYS A 100 -14.10 19.85 12.76
CA CYS A 100 -14.50 19.49 14.12
C CYS A 100 -14.84 18.00 14.17
N VAL A 101 -14.19 17.28 15.08
CA VAL A 101 -14.51 15.89 15.41
C VAL A 101 -15.19 15.92 16.77
N GLU A 102 -16.50 15.70 16.77
CA GLU A 102 -17.28 15.65 18.00
C GLU A 102 -17.16 14.27 18.66
N LYS A 103 -17.25 14.27 19.99
CA LYS A 103 -17.29 13.04 20.79
C LYS A 103 -18.51 12.21 20.40
N SER A 104 -18.34 10.90 20.25
CA SER A 104 -19.49 10.02 20.04
C SER A 104 -20.43 10.08 21.24
N GLN A 105 -21.73 10.23 20.99
CA GLN A 105 -22.76 10.34 22.03
C GLN A 105 -22.93 9.06 22.88
N SER A 106 -22.32 7.95 22.47
CA SER A 106 -22.30 6.69 23.22
C SER A 106 -20.95 6.49 23.95
N PRO A 107 -20.93 6.48 25.30
CA PRO A 107 -19.70 6.26 26.07
C PRO A 107 -19.18 4.82 26.01
N ASP A 108 -20.04 3.84 25.69
CA ASP A 108 -19.71 2.39 25.68
C ASP A 108 -19.24 1.86 24.33
N VAL A 109 -19.13 2.70 23.29
CA VAL A 109 -18.49 2.27 22.05
C VAL A 109 -17.00 2.40 22.29
N SER A 110 -16.34 1.27 22.59
CA SER A 110 -14.90 1.11 22.37
C SER A 110 -14.53 1.89 21.13
N VAL A 111 -13.48 2.73 21.18
CA VAL A 111 -12.96 3.43 19.99
C VAL A 111 -13.03 2.40 18.87
N GLY A 112 -13.89 2.64 17.88
CA GLY A 112 -14.26 1.61 16.91
C GLY A 112 -13.04 1.19 16.09
N LYS A 113 -13.25 0.61 14.91
CA LYS A 113 -12.13 0.34 14.00
C LYS A 113 -11.25 1.59 13.87
N PRO A 114 -9.92 1.45 13.98
CA PRO A 114 -9.02 2.59 13.97
C PRO A 114 -9.15 3.35 12.65
N ALA A 115 -9.32 4.67 12.73
CA ALA A 115 -9.25 5.55 11.58
C ALA A 115 -7.90 5.35 10.88
N THR A 116 -7.92 4.99 9.61
CA THR A 116 -6.74 4.52 8.87
C THR A 116 -6.78 5.12 7.47
N ILE A 117 -5.69 5.76 7.06
CA ILE A 117 -5.52 6.34 5.72
C ILE A 117 -5.15 5.24 4.72
N ALA A 118 -4.20 4.39 5.11
CA ALA A 118 -3.71 3.25 4.34
C ALA A 118 -3.42 2.09 5.30
N THR A 119 -3.93 0.90 5.02
CA THR A 119 -3.63 -0.31 5.81
C THR A 119 -2.23 -0.83 5.52
N ASN A 120 -1.68 -0.52 4.34
CA ASN A 120 -0.45 -1.12 3.80
C ASN A 120 -0.47 -2.66 3.75
N LEU A 121 -1.67 -3.25 3.76
CA LEU A 121 -1.88 -4.67 3.61
C LEU A 121 -2.42 -4.93 2.21
N TYR A 122 -1.64 -5.61 1.37
CA TYR A 122 -1.99 -5.80 -0.04
C TYR A 122 -2.42 -7.24 -0.31
N MET A 123 -3.24 -7.43 -1.34
CA MET A 123 -3.56 -8.73 -1.94
C MET A 123 -3.60 -8.63 -3.46
N ARG A 124 -3.59 -9.78 -4.12
CA ARG A 124 -3.77 -9.87 -5.57
C ARG A 124 -5.26 -9.86 -5.90
N ASN A 125 -5.65 -9.00 -6.82
CA ASN A 125 -6.97 -8.97 -7.43
C ASN A 125 -6.80 -8.87 -8.96
N GLY A 126 -7.05 -9.98 -9.66
CA GLY A 126 -6.59 -10.14 -11.04
C GLY A 126 -5.09 -9.86 -11.17
N ALA A 127 -4.68 -9.19 -12.25
CA ALA A 127 -3.30 -8.81 -12.52
C ALA A 127 -2.70 -7.72 -11.59
N SER A 128 -3.45 -7.21 -10.62
CA SER A 128 -3.05 -6.03 -9.82
C SER A 128 -2.82 -6.33 -8.34
N SER A 129 -1.88 -5.59 -7.73
CA SER A 129 -1.71 -5.52 -6.28
C SER A 129 -2.64 -4.43 -5.72
N VAL A 130 -3.66 -4.84 -4.98
CA VAL A 130 -4.67 -3.93 -4.41
C VAL A 130 -4.50 -3.87 -2.90
N GLU A 131 -4.55 -2.65 -2.36
CA GLU A 131 -4.55 -2.44 -0.92
C GLU A 131 -5.92 -2.83 -0.34
N MET A 132 -5.91 -3.63 0.72
CA MET A 132 -7.12 -3.96 1.45
C MET A 132 -7.62 -2.72 2.18
N ASN A 133 -8.87 -2.34 1.94
CA ASN A 133 -9.54 -1.37 2.80
C ASN A 133 -9.70 -1.93 4.23
N LEU A 134 -10.12 -1.09 5.17
CA LEU A 134 -10.18 -1.45 6.59
C LEU A 134 -11.06 -2.69 6.87
N ASP A 135 -12.20 -2.82 6.18
CA ASP A 135 -13.11 -3.95 6.33
C ASP A 135 -12.51 -5.25 5.77
N ALA A 136 -11.88 -5.17 4.59
CA ALA A 136 -11.20 -6.31 3.97
C ALA A 136 -10.00 -6.76 4.79
N ALA A 137 -9.22 -5.81 5.33
CA ALA A 137 -8.09 -6.09 6.20
C ALA A 137 -8.52 -6.77 7.50
N GLN A 138 -9.58 -6.28 8.16
CA GLN A 138 -10.13 -6.92 9.36
C GLN A 138 -10.56 -8.36 9.06
N LYS A 139 -11.39 -8.55 8.03
CA LYS A 139 -11.89 -9.88 7.65
C LYS A 139 -10.74 -10.84 7.31
N PHE A 140 -9.71 -10.36 6.63
CA PHE A 140 -8.51 -11.14 6.32
C PHE A 140 -7.76 -11.56 7.60
N LEU A 141 -7.52 -10.64 8.52
CA LEU A 141 -6.81 -10.91 9.78
C LEU A 141 -7.62 -11.83 10.70
N ASP A 142 -8.93 -11.64 10.81
CA ASP A 142 -9.84 -12.49 11.58
C ASP A 142 -9.80 -13.94 11.07
N ASN A 143 -9.90 -14.13 9.75
CA ASN A 143 -9.83 -15.45 9.13
C ASN A 143 -8.51 -16.15 9.42
N ILE A 144 -7.38 -15.43 9.36
CA ILE A 144 -6.06 -16.00 9.65
C ILE A 144 -5.94 -16.36 11.14
N LYS A 145 -6.41 -15.48 12.03
CA LYS A 145 -6.35 -15.69 13.48
C LYS A 145 -7.18 -16.91 13.90
N VAL A 146 -8.41 -17.02 13.39
CA VAL A 146 -9.30 -18.17 13.66
C VAL A 146 -8.69 -19.48 13.15
N ALA A 147 -8.02 -19.44 11.99
CA ALA A 147 -7.35 -20.62 11.42
C ALA A 147 -5.99 -20.95 12.08
N GLY A 148 -5.45 -20.08 12.95
CA GLY A 148 -4.11 -20.24 13.52
C GLY A 148 -2.99 -20.09 12.47
N GLY A 149 -3.26 -19.36 11.38
CA GLY A 149 -2.40 -19.29 10.19
C GLY A 149 -2.99 -20.04 8.98
N ARG A 150 -2.28 -19.95 7.86
CA ARG A 150 -2.62 -20.57 6.59
C ARG A 150 -1.57 -21.60 6.24
N SER A 151 -2.01 -22.74 5.69
CA SER A 151 -1.08 -23.73 5.14
C SER A 151 -0.24 -23.09 4.01
N PRO A 152 1.08 -23.39 3.95
CA PRO A 152 1.94 -22.99 2.84
C PRO A 152 1.43 -23.50 1.49
N SER A 153 0.75 -24.64 1.48
CA SER A 153 0.05 -25.15 0.31
C SER A 153 -1.38 -24.61 0.31
N ALA A 154 -1.65 -23.67 -0.59
CA ALA A 154 -3.02 -23.44 -1.01
C ALA A 154 -3.47 -24.70 -1.77
N ARG A 155 -4.51 -25.39 -1.29
CA ARG A 155 -5.37 -26.09 -2.25
C ARG A 155 -5.89 -24.99 -3.16
N PRO A 156 -5.78 -25.12 -4.50
CA PRO A 156 -6.51 -24.22 -5.40
C PRO A 156 -7.91 -24.09 -4.86
N SER A 157 -8.41 -22.87 -4.66
CA SER A 157 -9.75 -22.71 -4.12
C SER A 157 -10.71 -23.53 -4.98
N ASP A 158 -11.43 -24.49 -4.38
CA ASP A 158 -12.43 -25.35 -5.04
C ASP A 158 -13.65 -24.54 -5.54
N ARG A 159 -13.50 -23.24 -5.82
CA ARG A 159 -14.51 -22.48 -6.55
C ARG A 159 -14.31 -22.81 -8.02
N PRO A 160 -15.17 -23.62 -8.64
CA PRO A 160 -15.09 -23.90 -10.06
C PRO A 160 -15.58 -22.63 -10.76
N GLY A 161 -14.64 -21.77 -11.13
CA GLY A 161 -14.84 -20.75 -12.16
C GLY A 161 -13.99 -21.13 -13.37
N ASP A 162 -14.51 -20.88 -14.57
CA ASP A 162 -13.82 -21.05 -15.86
C ASP A 162 -12.40 -20.44 -15.82
N ASP A 163 -12.26 -19.28 -15.15
CA ASP A 163 -11.00 -18.56 -14.90
C ASP A 163 -9.91 -19.39 -14.20
N THR A 164 -10.25 -20.46 -13.47
CA THR A 164 -9.28 -21.24 -12.67
C THR A 164 -8.32 -22.02 -13.55
N GLN A 165 -8.77 -22.50 -14.72
CA GLN A 165 -7.93 -23.28 -15.63
C GLN A 165 -6.92 -22.38 -16.37
N GLU A 166 -7.37 -21.20 -16.82
CA GLU A 166 -6.50 -20.23 -17.49
C GLU A 166 -5.42 -19.69 -16.52
N GLU A 167 -5.80 -19.33 -15.30
CA GLU A 167 -4.87 -18.87 -14.26
C GLU A 167 -3.83 -19.95 -13.90
N GLY A 168 -4.26 -21.21 -13.81
CA GLY A 168 -3.37 -22.35 -13.62
C GLY A 168 -2.36 -22.52 -14.75
N HIS A 169 -2.81 -22.40 -16.00
CA HIS A 169 -1.94 -22.49 -17.17
C HIS A 169 -0.91 -21.35 -17.23
N ILE A 170 -1.32 -20.11 -16.94
CA ILE A 170 -0.42 -18.96 -16.84
C ILE A 170 0.65 -19.19 -15.77
N GLN A 171 0.25 -19.72 -14.61
CA GLN A 171 1.18 -20.03 -13.52
C GLN A 171 2.19 -21.12 -13.90
N GLU A 172 1.77 -22.14 -14.65
CA GLU A 172 2.66 -23.19 -15.18
C GLU A 172 3.68 -22.62 -16.17
N LEU A 173 3.25 -21.75 -17.08
CA LEU A 173 4.12 -21.07 -18.04
C LEU A 173 5.13 -20.15 -17.34
N ALA A 174 4.68 -19.37 -16.35
CA ALA A 174 5.56 -18.56 -15.52
C ALA A 174 6.55 -19.41 -14.72
N ALA A 175 6.11 -20.55 -14.17
CA ALA A 175 6.99 -21.48 -13.46
C ALA A 175 8.03 -22.12 -14.41
N ALA A 176 7.65 -22.43 -15.65
CA ALA A 176 8.56 -22.92 -16.68
C ALA A 176 9.57 -21.84 -17.07
N PHE A 177 9.13 -20.60 -17.30
CA PHE A 177 10.00 -19.45 -17.54
C PHE A 177 10.97 -19.22 -16.37
N PHE A 178 10.46 -19.29 -15.13
CA PHE A 178 11.27 -19.24 -13.91
C PHE A 178 12.27 -20.40 -13.81
N LYS A 179 12.21 -21.48 -14.59
CA LYS A 179 13.23 -22.54 -14.57
C LYS A 179 14.34 -22.34 -15.61
N GLN A 180 14.14 -21.46 -16.59
CA GLN A 180 15.12 -21.24 -17.66
C GLN A 180 16.43 -20.63 -17.15
N SER A 181 17.55 -21.01 -17.77
CA SER A 181 18.88 -20.49 -17.47
C SER A 181 19.34 -19.41 -18.46
N LYS A 182 18.78 -19.42 -19.67
CA LYS A 182 19.10 -18.50 -20.77
C LYS A 182 17.83 -18.05 -21.47
N LEU A 183 17.83 -16.83 -21.98
CA LEU A 183 16.76 -16.21 -22.77
C LEU A 183 17.35 -15.55 -24.02
N THR A 184 16.57 -15.44 -25.08
CA THR A 184 16.98 -14.69 -26.28
C THR A 184 16.37 -13.29 -26.25
N LYS A 185 17.18 -12.27 -26.55
CA LYS A 185 16.70 -10.89 -26.63
C LYS A 185 15.61 -10.77 -27.71
N LYS A 186 14.51 -10.05 -27.39
CA LYS A 186 13.31 -9.89 -28.24
C LYS A 186 12.55 -11.17 -28.56
N GLU A 187 12.87 -12.29 -27.90
CA GLU A 187 12.00 -13.47 -27.95
C GLU A 187 10.72 -13.20 -27.16
N ASN A 188 9.61 -13.74 -27.65
CA ASN A 188 8.32 -13.59 -27.00
C ASN A 188 8.20 -14.55 -25.82
N PHE A 189 7.74 -14.05 -24.68
CA PHE A 189 7.32 -14.91 -23.56
C PHE A 189 5.83 -15.27 -23.72
N LEU A 190 5.41 -16.40 -23.14
CA LEU A 190 4.14 -17.07 -23.50
C LEU A 190 3.00 -16.87 -22.50
N PHE A 191 3.15 -15.97 -21.52
CA PHE A 191 2.17 -15.76 -20.45
C PHE A 191 1.84 -14.28 -20.30
N SER A 192 0.63 -13.98 -19.79
CA SER A 192 0.16 -12.64 -19.45
C SER A 192 0.29 -12.35 -17.95
N GLU A 193 0.06 -11.10 -17.53
CA GLU A 193 -0.12 -10.79 -16.11
C GLU A 193 -1.39 -11.47 -15.58
N SER A 194 -1.34 -11.90 -14.32
CA SER A 194 -2.40 -12.69 -13.70
C SER A 194 -2.41 -12.48 -12.18
N LYS A 195 -3.28 -13.20 -11.46
CA LYS A 195 -3.29 -13.19 -9.99
C LYS A 195 -1.91 -13.53 -9.43
N ASN A 196 -1.23 -14.52 -10.01
CA ASN A 196 0.06 -15.02 -9.52
C ASN A 196 1.26 -14.60 -10.37
N VAL A 197 1.09 -13.76 -11.40
CA VAL A 197 2.18 -13.33 -12.29
C VAL A 197 2.12 -11.82 -12.53
N GLU A 198 3.23 -11.13 -12.30
CA GLU A 198 3.41 -9.71 -12.61
C GLU A 198 4.74 -9.50 -13.33
N TYR A 199 4.80 -8.57 -14.27
CA TYR A 199 6.07 -8.24 -14.92
C TYR A 199 6.23 -6.76 -15.23
N LYS A 200 7.49 -6.31 -15.31
CA LYS A 200 7.86 -4.91 -15.56
C LYS A 200 9.08 -4.86 -16.47
N SER A 201 9.16 -3.88 -17.37
CA SER A 201 10.31 -3.76 -18.30
C SER A 201 11.53 -3.10 -17.66
N PHE A 202 11.31 -2.00 -16.92
CA PHE A 202 12.31 -1.19 -16.19
C PHE A 202 13.68 -1.00 -16.91
N GLU A 203 13.65 -0.71 -18.21
CA GLU A 203 14.84 -0.51 -19.06
C GLU A 203 15.63 0.80 -18.82
N THR A 204 15.63 1.33 -17.60
CA THR A 204 16.12 2.69 -17.31
C THR A 204 17.20 2.72 -16.23
N LYS A 205 17.95 3.83 -16.16
CA LYS A 205 18.88 4.13 -15.05
C LYS A 205 18.20 4.17 -13.67
N LYS A 206 16.87 4.23 -13.61
CA LYS A 206 16.08 4.22 -12.38
C LYS A 206 15.65 2.82 -11.95
N LEU A 207 16.24 1.75 -12.49
CA LEU A 207 15.91 0.36 -12.17
C LEU A 207 15.81 0.11 -10.66
N LEU A 208 16.86 0.43 -9.91
CA LEU A 208 16.91 0.17 -8.46
C LEU A 208 15.81 0.93 -7.71
N GLN A 209 15.61 2.20 -8.05
CA GLN A 209 14.58 3.05 -7.44
C GLN A 209 13.17 2.48 -7.71
N ARG A 210 12.88 2.10 -8.97
CA ARG A 210 11.58 1.53 -9.35
C ARG A 210 11.32 0.19 -8.67
N VAL A 211 12.35 -0.66 -8.54
CA VAL A 211 12.23 -1.93 -7.79
C VAL A 211 11.84 -1.64 -6.34
N LYS A 212 12.54 -0.71 -5.66
CA LYS A 212 12.25 -0.33 -4.27
C LYS A 212 10.82 0.22 -4.08
N GLU A 213 10.28 0.91 -5.08
CA GLU A 213 8.93 1.48 -5.04
C GLU A 213 7.82 0.43 -5.17
N ILE A 214 8.02 -0.63 -5.95
CA ILE A 214 6.97 -1.64 -6.17
C ILE A 214 7.10 -2.84 -5.23
N LEU A 215 8.32 -3.21 -4.85
CA LEU A 215 8.62 -4.49 -4.24
C LEU A 215 7.87 -4.74 -2.91
N PRO A 216 7.77 -3.79 -1.96
CA PRO A 216 7.01 -4.01 -0.73
C PRO A 216 5.55 -4.38 -0.98
N ARG A 217 4.90 -3.68 -1.93
CA ARG A 217 3.50 -3.88 -2.29
C ARG A 217 3.30 -5.22 -3.00
N THR A 218 4.17 -5.52 -3.97
CA THR A 218 4.10 -6.76 -4.74
C THR A 218 4.36 -7.99 -3.85
N VAL A 219 5.36 -7.94 -2.96
CA VAL A 219 5.67 -9.05 -2.03
C VAL A 219 4.56 -9.22 -1.00
N SER A 220 4.07 -8.13 -0.39
CA SER A 220 2.89 -8.16 0.49
C SER A 220 1.69 -8.81 -0.21
N ALA A 221 1.39 -8.37 -1.44
CA ALA A 221 0.26 -8.88 -2.21
C ALA A 221 0.38 -10.39 -2.51
N PHE A 222 1.53 -10.84 -3.04
CA PHE A 222 1.75 -12.26 -3.33
C PHE A 222 1.72 -13.11 -2.05
N ALA A 223 2.43 -12.69 -1.01
CA ALA A 223 2.50 -13.40 0.27
C ALA A 223 1.11 -13.54 0.94
N ASN A 224 0.31 -12.48 0.90
CA ASN A 224 -1.06 -12.46 1.44
C ASN A 224 -2.08 -13.18 0.55
N THR A 225 -1.70 -13.60 -0.64
CA THR A 225 -2.58 -14.36 -1.55
C THR A 225 -2.16 -15.83 -1.57
N ASP A 226 -1.57 -16.29 -2.67
CA ASP A 226 -1.17 -17.69 -2.90
C ASP A 226 0.29 -17.78 -3.38
N GLY A 227 1.08 -16.74 -3.13
CA GLY A 227 2.39 -16.55 -3.74
C GLY A 227 2.30 -16.02 -5.18
N GLY A 228 3.42 -15.96 -5.87
CA GLY A 228 3.47 -15.52 -7.26
C GLY A 228 4.88 -15.27 -7.78
N TYR A 229 4.94 -14.79 -9.03
CA TYR A 229 6.15 -14.50 -9.77
C TYR A 229 6.17 -13.03 -10.19
N LEU A 230 7.26 -12.34 -9.89
CA LEU A 230 7.59 -11.03 -10.44
C LEU A 230 8.78 -11.16 -11.39
N PHE A 231 8.60 -10.74 -12.64
CA PHE A 231 9.69 -10.68 -13.63
C PHE A 231 10.03 -9.23 -13.98
N ILE A 232 11.31 -8.87 -13.90
CA ILE A 232 11.82 -7.54 -14.27
C ILE A 232 12.74 -7.68 -15.48
N GLY A 233 12.39 -7.00 -16.56
CA GLY A 233 13.01 -7.11 -17.88
C GLY A 233 12.09 -7.68 -18.96
N LEU A 234 10.77 -7.66 -18.78
CA LEU A 234 9.79 -8.08 -19.81
C LEU A 234 8.95 -6.87 -20.25
N ASP A 235 8.77 -6.68 -21.55
CA ASP A 235 7.96 -5.61 -22.11
C ASP A 235 6.53 -6.10 -22.40
N GLU A 236 5.56 -5.51 -21.71
CA GLU A 236 4.15 -5.85 -21.84
C GLU A 236 3.57 -5.52 -23.22
N LYS A 237 3.96 -4.39 -23.81
CA LYS A 237 3.34 -3.87 -25.03
C LYS A 237 3.73 -4.68 -26.26
N LYS A 238 4.97 -5.16 -26.29
CA LYS A 238 5.50 -5.99 -27.37
C LYS A 238 5.48 -7.48 -27.04
N GLN A 239 5.26 -7.83 -25.78
CA GLN A 239 5.36 -9.19 -25.26
C GLN A 239 6.77 -9.80 -25.46
N GLU A 240 7.81 -8.95 -25.36
CA GLU A 240 9.20 -9.30 -25.66
C GLU A 240 10.09 -9.33 -24.41
N ILE A 241 11.10 -10.20 -24.42
CA ILE A 241 12.20 -10.20 -23.45
C ILE A 241 13.16 -9.05 -23.77
N VAL A 242 13.16 -8.03 -22.92
CA VAL A 242 14.01 -6.84 -23.09
C VAL A 242 15.23 -6.83 -22.18
N GLY A 243 15.12 -7.38 -20.96
CA GLY A 243 16.14 -7.40 -19.93
C GLY A 243 16.60 -6.01 -19.43
N PHE A 244 17.37 -6.00 -18.35
CA PHE A 244 18.10 -4.82 -17.88
C PHE A 244 19.62 -5.00 -18.04
N GLU A 245 20.33 -3.89 -18.21
CA GLU A 245 21.79 -3.89 -18.34
C GLU A 245 22.48 -3.87 -16.98
N ALA A 246 23.55 -4.67 -16.81
CA ALA A 246 24.32 -4.72 -15.56
C ALA A 246 24.96 -3.38 -15.17
N LYS A 247 25.19 -2.47 -16.14
CA LYS A 247 25.65 -1.10 -15.88
C LYS A 247 24.66 -0.28 -15.05
N ASN A 248 23.36 -0.60 -15.12
CA ASN A 248 22.32 0.10 -14.37
C ASN A 248 22.24 -0.41 -12.92
N CYS A 249 22.45 -1.71 -12.73
CA CYS A 249 22.59 -2.36 -11.43
C CYS A 249 23.14 -3.77 -11.68
N GLN A 250 24.24 -4.15 -11.04
CA GLN A 250 24.75 -5.51 -11.16
C GLN A 250 23.72 -6.50 -10.56
N PRO A 251 23.54 -7.70 -11.12
CA PRO A 251 22.63 -8.72 -10.57
C PRO A 251 22.73 -8.90 -9.05
N LYS A 252 23.95 -9.05 -8.52
CA LYS A 252 24.20 -9.18 -7.06
C LYS A 252 23.77 -7.95 -6.25
N CYS A 253 23.91 -6.75 -6.82
CA CYS A 253 23.48 -5.51 -6.18
C CYS A 253 21.94 -5.47 -6.08
N LEU A 254 21.25 -5.80 -7.18
CA LEU A 254 19.80 -5.88 -7.19
C LEU A 254 19.28 -6.98 -6.25
N GLU A 255 19.94 -8.13 -6.20
CA GLU A 255 19.63 -9.23 -5.28
C GLU A 255 19.70 -8.80 -3.82
N SER A 256 20.79 -8.13 -3.44
CA SER A 256 21.01 -7.65 -2.06
C SER A 256 19.94 -6.63 -1.64
N GLU A 257 19.51 -5.77 -2.57
CA GLU A 257 18.48 -4.77 -2.31
C GLU A 257 17.07 -5.38 -2.25
N ILE A 258 16.81 -6.42 -3.04
CA ILE A 258 15.58 -7.22 -2.93
C ILE A 258 15.53 -7.93 -1.58
N GLU A 259 16.60 -8.61 -1.19
CA GLU A 259 16.70 -9.30 0.09
C GLU A 259 16.50 -8.33 1.27
N LYS A 260 17.23 -7.21 1.29
CA LYS A 260 17.09 -6.19 2.32
C LYS A 260 15.66 -5.68 2.43
N CYS A 261 15.01 -5.43 1.29
CA CYS A 261 13.62 -4.96 1.26
C CYS A 261 12.67 -6.00 1.86
N ILE A 262 12.75 -7.26 1.43
CA ILE A 262 11.88 -8.34 1.90
C ILE A 262 12.08 -8.60 3.40
N GLN A 263 13.33 -8.59 3.88
CA GLN A 263 13.65 -8.79 5.30
C GLN A 263 13.12 -7.67 6.22
N GLN A 264 12.87 -6.47 5.67
CA GLN A 264 12.34 -5.32 6.40
C GLN A 264 10.82 -5.23 6.38
N LEU A 265 10.13 -6.08 5.60
CA LEU A 265 8.67 -6.07 5.56
C LEU A 265 8.10 -6.50 6.91
N PRO A 266 7.17 -5.72 7.49
CA PRO A 266 6.55 -6.12 8.73
C PRO A 266 5.66 -7.35 8.54
N VAL A 267 5.77 -8.30 9.47
CA VAL A 267 4.95 -9.51 9.47
C VAL A 267 4.23 -9.66 10.80
N THR A 268 3.01 -10.16 10.77
CA THR A 268 2.27 -10.56 11.97
C THR A 268 1.97 -12.04 11.92
N HIS A 269 2.37 -12.76 12.96
CA HIS A 269 2.08 -14.17 13.10
C HIS A 269 0.92 -14.40 14.06
N PHE A 270 -0.02 -15.23 13.61
CA PHE A 270 -1.03 -15.87 14.44
C PHE A 270 -0.76 -17.38 14.59
N CYS A 271 0.25 -17.90 13.88
CA CYS A 271 0.74 -19.27 14.00
C CYS A 271 1.94 -19.36 14.94
N GLU A 272 2.20 -20.57 15.44
CA GLU A 272 3.34 -20.86 16.33
C GLU A 272 4.68 -20.90 15.58
N GLU A 273 4.67 -21.32 14.31
CA GLU A 273 5.89 -21.56 13.51
C GLU A 273 6.72 -20.29 13.27
N ARG A 274 6.07 -19.12 13.21
CA ARG A 274 6.72 -17.80 13.05
C ARG A 274 7.76 -17.73 11.92
N GLU A 275 7.46 -18.40 10.80
CA GLU A 275 8.38 -18.48 9.65
C GLU A 275 8.64 -17.12 9.01
N LYS A 276 9.83 -16.96 8.39
CA LYS A 276 10.12 -15.79 7.55
C LYS A 276 9.43 -15.91 6.19
N ILE A 277 9.30 -14.79 5.48
CA ILE A 277 8.83 -14.77 4.09
C ILE A 277 9.77 -15.63 3.23
N LYS A 278 9.22 -16.69 2.64
CA LYS A 278 9.95 -17.58 1.73
C LYS A 278 9.90 -17.03 0.31
N TYR A 279 11.06 -16.88 -0.32
CA TYR A 279 11.16 -16.42 -1.69
C TYR A 279 12.40 -17.03 -2.37
N LYS A 280 12.42 -16.97 -3.70
CA LYS A 280 13.58 -17.30 -4.54
C LYS A 280 13.81 -16.17 -5.53
N CYS A 281 14.99 -15.57 -5.50
CA CYS A 281 15.42 -14.59 -6.48
C CYS A 281 16.47 -15.24 -7.38
N LYS A 282 16.41 -14.97 -8.69
CA LYS A 282 17.47 -15.33 -9.61
C LYS A 282 17.54 -14.38 -10.80
N PHE A 283 18.67 -14.44 -11.50
CA PHE A 283 18.91 -13.65 -12.70
C PHE A 283 19.11 -14.58 -13.88
N ILE A 284 18.29 -14.41 -14.91
CA ILE A 284 18.36 -15.20 -16.14
C ILE A 284 19.13 -14.37 -17.17
N GLU A 285 20.15 -14.97 -17.77
CA GLU A 285 20.96 -14.30 -18.79
C GLU A 285 20.15 -14.11 -20.07
N VAL A 286 20.16 -12.88 -20.60
CA VAL A 286 19.57 -12.55 -21.90
C VAL A 286 20.69 -12.40 -22.92
N HIS A 287 20.63 -13.21 -23.96
CA HIS A 287 21.63 -13.32 -25.00
C HIS A 287 21.21 -12.56 -26.27
N ASP A 288 22.16 -11.89 -26.89
CA ASP A 288 22.05 -11.32 -28.23
C ASP A 288 23.19 -11.89 -29.07
N SER A 289 22.88 -12.60 -30.15
CA SER A 289 23.88 -13.25 -31.01
C SER A 289 24.87 -14.15 -30.25
N GLY A 290 24.40 -14.83 -29.21
CA GLY A 290 25.18 -15.77 -28.38
C GLY A 290 26.02 -15.14 -27.26
N VAL A 291 25.93 -13.82 -27.06
CA VAL A 291 26.64 -13.11 -25.99
C VAL A 291 25.64 -12.60 -24.96
N VAL A 292 25.94 -12.80 -23.67
CA VAL A 292 25.18 -12.22 -22.57
C VAL A 292 25.22 -10.69 -22.68
N CYS A 293 24.08 -10.07 -22.95
CA CYS A 293 23.97 -8.62 -23.07
C CYS A 293 23.21 -7.98 -21.90
N LYS A 294 22.27 -8.72 -21.30
CA LYS A 294 21.32 -8.22 -20.30
C LYS A 294 20.88 -9.34 -19.36
N TYR A 295 20.07 -9.00 -18.36
CA TYR A 295 19.52 -9.94 -17.39
C TYR A 295 18.01 -9.73 -17.21
N VAL A 296 17.29 -10.79 -16.90
CA VAL A 296 15.93 -10.73 -16.34
C VAL A 296 16.02 -11.11 -14.87
N CYS A 297 15.50 -10.27 -13.97
CA CYS A 297 15.34 -10.61 -12.57
C CYS A 297 14.02 -11.37 -12.41
N ALA A 298 14.09 -12.59 -11.90
CA ALA A 298 12.94 -13.43 -11.63
C ALA A 298 12.83 -13.67 -10.13
N LEU A 299 11.74 -13.19 -9.52
CA LEU A 299 11.44 -13.35 -8.11
C LEU A 299 10.19 -14.20 -7.95
N ARG A 300 10.30 -15.31 -7.22
CA ARG A 300 9.17 -16.11 -6.76
C ARG A 300 8.93 -15.85 -5.29
N VAL A 301 7.74 -15.41 -4.92
CA VAL A 301 7.29 -15.25 -3.54
C VAL A 301 6.36 -16.41 -3.21
N GLU A 302 6.59 -17.09 -2.09
CA GLU A 302 5.68 -18.14 -1.63
C GLU A 302 4.53 -17.55 -0.81
N ARG A 303 3.43 -18.30 -0.72
CA ARG A 303 2.33 -17.95 0.16
C ARG A 303 2.83 -17.90 1.60
N PHE A 304 2.51 -16.82 2.31
CA PHE A 304 2.90 -16.67 3.69
C PHE A 304 1.82 -17.21 4.64
N CYS A 305 2.24 -17.81 5.74
CA CYS A 305 1.32 -18.43 6.70
C CYS A 305 0.38 -17.42 7.34
N CYS A 306 0.82 -16.19 7.60
CA CYS A 306 0.02 -15.17 8.26
C CYS A 306 -0.10 -13.89 7.41
N ALA A 307 0.16 -12.71 7.99
CA ALA A 307 0.01 -11.43 7.30
C ALA A 307 1.37 -10.76 7.05
N VAL A 308 1.58 -10.26 5.84
CA VAL A 308 2.74 -9.45 5.43
C VAL A 308 2.28 -8.06 5.05
N PHE A 309 2.78 -7.03 5.72
CA PHE A 309 2.52 -5.64 5.39
C PHE A 309 3.62 -5.09 4.48
N ALA A 310 3.28 -4.12 3.63
CA ALA A 310 4.26 -3.37 2.84
C ALA A 310 5.02 -2.33 3.70
N ALA A 311 4.37 -1.85 4.75
CA ALA A 311 4.88 -0.93 5.76
C ALA A 311 3.90 -0.92 6.96
N GLU A 312 4.24 -0.25 8.06
CA GLU A 312 3.27 0.05 9.13
C GLU A 312 1.98 0.69 8.55
N PRO A 313 0.78 0.47 9.11
CA PRO A 313 -0.43 1.17 8.68
C PRO A 313 -0.27 2.69 8.77
N GLU A 314 -0.73 3.43 7.77
CA GLU A 314 -0.90 4.88 7.86
C GLU A 314 -2.11 5.20 8.76
N SER A 315 -1.94 4.96 10.05
CA SER A 315 -2.89 5.27 11.11
C SER A 315 -2.14 5.92 12.27
N TRP A 316 -2.65 7.04 12.78
CA TRP A 316 -2.02 7.83 13.84
C TRP A 316 -2.97 8.03 15.00
N HIS A 317 -2.41 8.31 16.17
CA HIS A 317 -3.15 8.65 17.37
C HIS A 317 -2.36 9.65 18.20
N MET A 318 -3.01 10.19 19.24
CA MET A 318 -2.34 11.06 20.19
C MET A 318 -1.70 10.26 21.31
N LYS A 319 -0.44 10.58 21.62
CA LYS A 319 0.31 10.01 22.75
C LYS A 319 1.38 11.00 23.20
N ASP A 320 1.45 11.25 24.51
CA ASP A 320 2.43 12.15 25.14
C ASP A 320 2.45 13.57 24.53
N GLY A 321 1.28 14.13 24.21
CA GLY A 321 1.18 15.46 23.59
C GLY A 321 1.67 15.54 22.13
N GLY A 322 1.85 14.40 21.46
CA GLY A 322 2.26 14.35 20.06
C GLY A 322 1.42 13.39 19.23
N VAL A 323 1.47 13.59 17.91
CA VAL A 323 0.89 12.67 16.92
C VAL A 323 1.88 11.53 16.69
N LYS A 324 1.53 10.31 17.10
CA LYS A 324 2.33 9.09 16.89
C LYS A 324 1.62 8.13 15.94
N ARG A 325 2.39 7.39 15.16
CA ARG A 325 1.85 6.33 14.29
C ARG A 325 1.58 5.10 15.15
N PHE A 326 0.47 4.41 14.91
CA PHE A 326 0.29 3.09 15.51
C PHE A 326 1.36 2.14 15.00
N THR A 327 1.82 1.27 15.89
CA THR A 327 2.48 0.03 15.50
C THR A 327 1.44 -0.96 14.95
N ILE A 328 1.86 -1.91 14.12
CA ILE A 328 1.00 -3.00 13.65
C ILE A 328 0.31 -3.74 14.80
N GLU A 329 1.01 -3.99 15.90
CA GLU A 329 0.43 -4.68 17.06
C GLU A 329 -0.73 -3.87 17.69
N GLU A 330 -0.51 -2.58 17.95
CA GLU A 330 -1.54 -1.69 18.49
C GLU A 330 -2.73 -1.57 17.51
N TRP A 331 -2.45 -1.43 16.22
CA TRP A 331 -3.46 -1.29 15.18
C TRP A 331 -4.32 -2.55 15.04
N ILE A 332 -3.70 -3.74 14.98
CA ILE A 332 -4.41 -5.02 14.92
C ILE A 332 -5.27 -5.23 16.17
N LYS A 333 -4.73 -4.88 17.36
CA LYS A 333 -5.48 -5.00 18.61
C LYS A 333 -6.77 -4.16 18.60
N LEU A 334 -6.73 -2.95 18.05
CA LEU A 334 -7.91 -2.10 17.91
C LEU A 334 -8.85 -2.55 16.80
N LEU A 335 -8.30 -3.08 15.70
CA LEU A 335 -9.11 -3.55 14.58
C LEU A 335 -9.89 -4.83 14.90
N MET A 336 -9.35 -5.67 15.80
CA MET A 336 -9.90 -6.97 16.18
C MET A 336 -10.44 -7.01 17.62
N SER A 337 -10.67 -5.84 18.25
CA SER A 337 -11.15 -5.74 19.63
C SER A 337 -12.62 -6.08 19.77
#